data_AF-A0AAV4VCC4-F1
#
_entry.id   AF-A0AAV4VCC4-F1
#
_cell.length_a   1.000
_cell.length_b   1.000
_cell.length_c   1.000
_cell.angle_alpha   90.00
_cell.angle_beta   90.00
_cell.angle_gamma   90.00
#
_symmetry.space_group_name_H-M   'P 1'
#
loop_
_entity.id
_entity.type
_entity.pdbx_description
1 polymer ?
#
loop_
_entity_poly.entity_id
_entity_poly.type
_entity_poly.pdbx_seq_one_letter_code
_entity_poly.pdbx_strand_id
1 'polypeptide(L)'
;MANSLDVPIKSGISNAGDLSSSFLDCLSGCTNAEVFETTFTTAVLASPTARYAFDCSDITPANFSKALYDNIRNVLRQYKVPCPDFLSKYAVDPVTKNFQSFTPTFILEIYAKTMAKVLISEDSLNAANAATLGKGYFDSVLEASNLNSNKSGAEYKLRTIFDAYRIFLESIGNFTPDKIPDGCFAFQTEIKLAAPKVIANFNVTIVKKPDP
;
A
#
# COMPACT_ATOMS: atom_id res chain seq x y z
N MET A 1 -38.63 8.00 12.30
CA MET A 1 -38.72 6.76 11.50
C MET A 1 -37.40 6.64 10.74
N ALA A 2 -36.59 5.64 11.11
CA ALA A 2 -35.25 5.45 10.57
C ALA A 2 -35.34 4.69 9.23
N ASN A 3 -34.78 5.26 8.16
CA ASN A 3 -34.59 4.54 6.91
C ASN A 3 -33.17 3.97 6.91
N SER A 4 -33.09 2.65 7.13
CA SER A 4 -31.92 1.82 6.86
C SER A 4 -31.64 1.87 5.36
N LEU A 5 -30.49 2.42 4.97
CA LEU A 5 -29.96 2.28 3.62
C LEU A 5 -29.06 1.04 3.62
N ASP A 6 -29.66 -0.10 3.31
CA ASP A 6 -28.94 -1.29 2.85
C ASP A 6 -28.25 -0.95 1.53
N VAL A 7 -26.95 -0.72 1.57
CA VAL A 7 -26.11 -0.66 0.37
C VAL A 7 -25.68 -2.09 0.07
N PRO A 8 -26.11 -2.69 -1.06
CA PRO A 8 -25.69 -4.04 -1.41
C PRO A 8 -24.20 -4.04 -1.76
N ILE A 9 -23.41 -4.77 -0.97
CA ILE A 9 -22.04 -5.16 -1.33
C ILE A 9 -22.14 -5.97 -2.62
N LYS A 10 -21.67 -5.42 -3.74
CA LYS A 10 -21.57 -6.17 -5.00
C LYS A 10 -20.56 -7.30 -4.81
N SER A 11 -21.08 -8.51 -4.57
CA SER A 11 -20.33 -9.76 -4.68
C SER A 11 -19.98 -9.98 -6.15
N GLY A 12 -18.78 -9.60 -6.55
CA GLY A 12 -18.39 -9.71 -7.95
C GLY A 12 -16.90 -9.49 -8.17
N ILE A 13 -16.08 -10.42 -7.66
CA ILE A 13 -14.92 -11.06 -8.29
C ILE A 13 -14.47 -12.14 -7.28
N SER A 14 -14.99 -13.36 -7.43
CA SER A 14 -14.53 -14.54 -6.71
C SER A 14 -13.46 -15.24 -7.55
N ASN A 15 -12.19 -14.87 -7.38
CA ASN A 15 -11.04 -15.65 -7.90
C ASN A 15 -9.79 -15.50 -7.02
N ALA A 16 -9.97 -15.23 -5.73
CA ALA A 16 -8.93 -15.39 -4.73
C ALA A 16 -9.27 -16.66 -3.94
N GLY A 17 -8.44 -17.69 -4.06
CA GLY A 17 -8.62 -18.94 -3.33
C GLY A 17 -8.82 -18.68 -1.85
N ASP A 18 -9.75 -19.43 -1.23
CA ASP A 18 -9.95 -19.41 0.21
C ASP A 18 -8.60 -19.54 0.92
N LEU A 19 -8.35 -18.67 1.90
CA LEU A 19 -7.16 -18.76 2.75
C LEU A 19 -7.17 -20.12 3.45
N SER A 20 -6.13 -20.94 3.26
CA SER A 20 -6.09 -22.27 3.85
C SER A 20 -6.07 -22.21 5.37
N SER A 21 -6.61 -23.22 6.04
CA SER A 21 -6.56 -23.34 7.51
C SER A 21 -5.12 -23.30 8.05
N SER A 22 -4.18 -23.90 7.32
CA SER A 22 -2.74 -23.85 7.64
C SER A 22 -2.14 -22.45 7.60
N PHE A 23 -2.67 -21.55 6.77
CA PHE A 23 -2.24 -20.15 6.74
C PHE A 23 -2.74 -19.40 7.97
N LEU A 24 -3.98 -19.65 8.38
CA LEU A 24 -4.55 -19.05 9.59
C LEU A 24 -3.85 -19.53 10.87
N ASP A 25 -3.47 -20.80 10.94
CA ASP A 25 -2.72 -21.36 12.08
C ASP A 25 -1.31 -20.73 12.22
N CYS A 26 -0.69 -20.36 11.09
CA CYS A 26 0.60 -19.67 11.06
C CYS A 26 0.55 -18.24 11.65
N LEU A 27 -0.65 -17.66 11.76
CA LEU A 27 -0.86 -16.30 12.26
C LEU A 27 -1.15 -16.26 13.77
N SER A 28 -1.13 -17.41 14.44
CA SER A 28 -1.31 -17.49 15.90
C SER A 28 -0.18 -16.74 16.64
N GLY A 29 -0.56 -15.75 17.46
CA GLY A 29 0.38 -14.91 18.21
C GLY A 29 0.83 -13.63 17.51
N CYS A 30 0.41 -13.40 16.26
CA CYS A 30 0.62 -12.14 15.55
C CYS A 30 -0.29 -11.03 16.06
N THR A 31 0.18 -9.79 15.99
CA THR A 31 -0.66 -8.58 16.12
C THR A 31 -1.66 -8.48 14.96
N ASN A 32 -2.75 -7.74 15.15
CA ASN A 32 -3.74 -7.51 14.08
C ASN A 32 -3.09 -6.89 12.82
N ALA A 33 -2.06 -6.05 13.01
CA ALA A 33 -1.27 -5.47 11.93
C ALA A 33 -0.53 -6.54 11.13
N GLU A 34 0.18 -7.44 11.81
CA GLU A 34 0.94 -8.53 11.18
C GLU A 34 0.02 -9.51 10.44
N VAL A 35 -1.18 -9.80 10.98
CA VAL A 35 -2.20 -10.61 10.32
C VAL A 35 -2.65 -9.95 9.00
N PHE A 36 -2.98 -8.66 9.03
CA PHE A 36 -3.35 -7.90 7.84
C PHE A 36 -2.23 -7.88 6.81
N GLU A 37 -1.02 -7.48 7.23
CA GLU A 37 0.16 -7.36 6.38
C GLU A 37 0.51 -8.69 5.71
N THR A 38 0.55 -9.77 6.48
CA THR A 38 0.88 -11.11 5.96
C THR A 38 -0.17 -11.60 4.98
N THR A 39 -1.45 -11.41 5.28
CA THR A 39 -2.56 -11.78 4.38
C THR A 39 -2.46 -11.04 3.06
N PHE A 40 -2.32 -9.71 3.11
CA PHE A 40 -2.21 -8.87 1.92
C PHE A 40 -0.98 -9.22 1.08
N THR A 41 0.21 -9.25 1.71
CA THR A 41 1.47 -9.46 0.99
C THR A 41 1.56 -10.86 0.37
N THR A 42 1.08 -11.89 1.07
CA THR A 42 1.03 -13.26 0.55
C THR A 42 0.10 -13.36 -0.66
N ALA A 43 -1.08 -12.75 -0.58
CA ALA A 43 -2.03 -12.71 -1.70
C ALA A 43 -1.45 -11.97 -2.92
N VAL A 44 -0.79 -10.83 -2.70
CA VAL A 44 -0.10 -10.10 -3.78
C VAL A 44 0.97 -10.98 -4.42
N LEU A 45 1.85 -11.61 -3.63
CA LEU A 45 2.95 -12.44 -4.14
C LEU A 45 2.47 -13.67 -4.90
N ALA A 46 1.28 -14.21 -4.57
CA ALA A 46 0.66 -15.31 -5.28
C ALA A 46 0.09 -14.90 -6.65
N SER A 47 -0.19 -13.62 -6.89
CA SER A 47 -0.81 -13.11 -8.13
C SER A 47 0.21 -12.44 -9.06
N PRO A 48 0.42 -12.93 -10.29
CA PRO A 48 1.29 -12.27 -11.27
C PRO A 48 0.85 -10.82 -11.56
N THR A 49 -0.46 -10.59 -11.72
CA THR A 49 -1.02 -9.26 -11.99
C THR A 49 -0.75 -8.29 -10.84
N ALA A 50 -1.01 -8.73 -9.59
CA ALA A 50 -0.76 -7.87 -8.43
C ALA A 50 0.74 -7.63 -8.23
N ARG A 51 1.59 -8.66 -8.36
CA ARG A 51 3.06 -8.49 -8.29
C ARG A 51 3.56 -7.46 -9.30
N TYR A 52 3.06 -7.49 -10.53
CA TYR A 52 3.46 -6.54 -11.56
C TYR A 52 3.16 -5.09 -11.16
N ALA A 53 2.03 -4.84 -10.48
CA ALA A 53 1.70 -3.49 -9.99
C ALA A 53 2.74 -2.97 -8.98
N PHE A 54 3.38 -3.84 -8.20
CA PHE A 54 4.42 -3.48 -7.23
C PHE A 54 5.84 -3.48 -7.80
N ASP A 55 6.03 -3.93 -9.04
CA ASP A 55 7.35 -3.96 -9.67
C ASP A 55 7.80 -2.58 -10.17
N CYS A 56 8.30 -1.76 -9.25
CA CYS A 56 8.83 -0.42 -9.55
C CYS A 56 10.36 -0.42 -9.81
N SER A 57 10.93 -1.55 -10.25
CA SER A 57 12.38 -1.66 -10.48
C SER A 57 12.88 -0.81 -11.66
N ASP A 58 11.98 -0.43 -12.56
CA ASP A 58 12.23 0.37 -13.76
C ASP A 58 12.12 1.89 -13.53
N ILE A 59 11.81 2.35 -12.30
CA ILE A 59 11.69 3.77 -11.96
C ILE A 59 12.71 4.23 -10.93
N THR A 60 13.32 5.38 -11.19
CA THR A 60 14.24 6.01 -10.24
C THR A 60 13.47 6.56 -9.03
N PRO A 61 14.09 6.61 -7.84
CA PRO A 61 13.49 7.26 -6.67
C PRO A 61 13.01 8.70 -6.89
N ALA A 62 13.71 9.47 -7.73
CA ALA A 62 13.30 10.83 -8.09
C ALA A 62 12.00 10.84 -8.91
N ASN A 63 11.90 10.00 -9.94
CA ASN A 63 10.70 9.90 -10.77
C ASN A 63 9.53 9.33 -9.99
N PHE A 64 9.77 8.34 -9.12
CA PHE A 64 8.78 7.79 -8.20
C PHE A 64 8.22 8.88 -7.29
N SER A 65 9.12 9.65 -6.65
CA SER A 65 8.71 10.72 -5.72
C SER A 65 7.91 11.80 -6.41
N LYS A 66 8.30 12.18 -7.64
CA LYS A 66 7.55 13.14 -8.45
C LYS A 66 6.16 12.63 -8.80
N ALA A 67 6.04 11.40 -9.31
CA ALA A 67 4.75 10.82 -9.68
C ALA A 67 3.83 10.67 -8.46
N LEU A 68 4.37 10.23 -7.32
CA LEU A 68 3.62 10.10 -6.08
C LEU A 68 3.19 11.46 -5.53
N TYR A 69 4.06 12.48 -5.60
CA TYR A 69 3.70 13.86 -5.25
C TYR A 69 2.50 14.34 -6.08
N ASP A 70 2.58 14.20 -7.40
CA ASP A 70 1.53 14.64 -8.32
C ASP A 70 0.20 13.91 -8.03
N ASN A 71 0.23 12.59 -7.79
CA ASN A 71 -0.96 11.80 -7.45
C ASN A 71 -1.60 12.21 -6.12
N ILE A 72 -0.81 12.28 -5.04
CA ILE A 72 -1.30 12.68 -3.71
C ILE A 72 -1.89 14.09 -3.81
N ARG A 73 -1.18 15.03 -4.45
CA ARG A 73 -1.60 16.42 -4.57
C ARG A 73 -2.92 16.57 -5.29
N ASN A 74 -3.11 15.82 -6.37
CA ASN A 74 -4.34 15.84 -7.14
C ASN A 74 -5.53 15.36 -6.31
N VAL A 75 -5.37 14.28 -5.54
CA VAL A 75 -6.41 13.80 -4.62
C VAL A 75 -6.70 14.80 -3.52
N LEU A 76 -5.68 15.31 -2.83
CA LEU A 76 -5.87 16.28 -1.76
C LEU A 76 -6.66 17.50 -2.26
N ARG A 77 -6.39 17.98 -3.48
CA ARG A 77 -7.14 19.07 -4.12
C ARG A 77 -8.57 18.68 -4.46
N GLN A 78 -8.78 17.50 -5.04
CA GLN A 78 -10.11 16.99 -5.37
C GLN A 78 -11.01 16.90 -4.14
N TYR A 79 -10.47 16.45 -3.01
CA TYR A 79 -11.19 16.32 -1.75
C TYR A 79 -11.13 17.59 -0.89
N LYS A 80 -10.58 18.69 -1.42
CA LYS A 80 -10.48 20.00 -0.76
C LYS A 80 -9.76 19.93 0.60
N VAL A 81 -8.80 19.04 0.73
CA VAL A 81 -7.94 18.93 1.91
C VAL A 81 -7.03 20.16 2.00
N PRO A 82 -6.93 20.84 3.16
CA PRO A 82 -6.03 21.98 3.34
C PRO A 82 -4.57 21.63 3.07
N CYS A 83 -3.81 22.62 2.60
CA CYS A 83 -2.36 22.51 2.40
C CYS A 83 -1.91 21.31 1.53
N PRO A 84 -2.52 21.08 0.34
CA PRO A 84 -2.23 19.90 -0.48
C PRO A 84 -0.75 19.82 -0.89
N ASP A 85 -0.16 20.95 -1.29
CA ASP A 85 1.26 21.02 -1.69
C ASP A 85 2.22 20.63 -0.54
N PHE A 86 1.89 21.00 0.70
CA PHE A 86 2.68 20.66 1.88
C PHE A 86 2.57 19.16 2.21
N LEU A 87 1.35 18.61 2.28
CA LEU A 87 1.12 17.21 2.62
C LEU A 87 1.72 16.26 1.57
N SER A 88 1.57 16.57 0.29
CA SER A 88 2.20 15.79 -0.80
C SER A 88 3.71 15.80 -0.69
N LYS A 89 4.31 16.98 -0.46
CA LYS A 89 5.75 17.10 -0.27
C LYS A 89 6.20 16.32 0.97
N TYR A 90 5.50 16.51 2.08
CA TYR A 90 5.78 15.85 3.35
C TYR A 90 5.81 14.32 3.19
N ALA A 91 4.86 13.74 2.46
CA ALA A 91 4.77 12.30 2.23
C ALA A 91 5.97 11.75 1.43
N VAL A 92 6.38 12.44 0.36
CA VAL A 92 7.40 11.91 -0.57
C VAL A 92 8.82 12.35 -0.27
N ASP A 93 9.02 13.43 0.50
CA ASP A 93 10.34 13.99 0.83
C ASP A 93 11.36 12.95 1.32
N PRO A 94 10.98 11.95 2.15
CA PRO A 94 11.95 10.95 2.61
C PRO A 94 12.33 9.94 1.51
N VAL A 95 11.58 9.81 0.43
CA VAL A 95 11.83 8.81 -0.61
C VAL A 95 13.16 9.09 -1.32
N THR A 96 13.37 10.30 -1.83
CA THR A 96 14.64 10.66 -2.49
C THR A 96 15.81 10.80 -1.52
N LYS A 97 15.54 11.05 -0.23
CA LYS A 97 16.58 11.20 0.80
C LYS A 97 17.17 9.87 1.26
N ASN A 98 16.41 8.78 1.11
CA ASN A 98 16.74 7.50 1.75
C ASN A 98 16.93 6.34 0.77
N PHE A 99 16.51 6.46 -0.50
CA PHE A 99 16.54 5.35 -1.44
C PHE A 99 17.31 5.71 -2.72
N GLN A 100 18.19 4.80 -3.13
CA GLN A 100 18.88 4.85 -4.43
C GLN A 100 18.20 3.97 -5.49
N SER A 101 17.49 2.93 -5.05
CA SER A 101 16.65 2.07 -5.87
C SER A 101 15.52 1.47 -5.02
N PHE A 102 14.51 0.90 -5.67
CA PHE A 102 13.46 0.12 -5.02
C PHE A 102 13.51 -1.32 -5.46
N THR A 103 13.17 -2.22 -4.54
CA THR A 103 12.79 -3.59 -4.90
C THR A 103 11.27 -3.72 -4.84
N PRO A 104 10.66 -4.63 -5.63
CA PRO A 104 9.22 -4.85 -5.57
C PRO A 104 8.72 -5.21 -4.17
N THR A 105 9.46 -6.06 -3.46
CA THR A 105 9.17 -6.46 -2.07
C THR A 105 9.16 -5.25 -1.14
N PHE A 106 10.09 -4.33 -1.32
CA PHE A 106 10.19 -3.14 -0.47
C PHE A 106 8.97 -2.21 -0.62
N ILE A 107 8.55 -1.94 -1.87
CA ILE A 107 7.34 -1.12 -2.11
C ILE A 107 6.11 -1.83 -1.55
N LEU A 108 5.98 -3.14 -1.78
CA LEU A 108 4.89 -3.95 -1.24
C LEU A 108 4.80 -3.84 0.30
N GLU A 109 5.92 -4.00 1.00
CA GLU A 109 5.96 -3.87 2.46
C GLU A 109 5.57 -2.48 2.96
N ILE A 110 6.06 -1.41 2.32
CA ILE A 110 5.70 -0.05 2.72
C ILE A 110 4.20 0.18 2.60
N TYR A 111 3.59 -0.22 1.47
CA TYR A 111 2.16 -0.01 1.26
C TYR A 111 1.31 -0.87 2.20
N ALA A 112 1.73 -2.11 2.48
CA ALA A 112 1.09 -2.96 3.48
C ALA A 112 1.07 -2.29 4.87
N LYS A 113 2.23 -1.83 5.34
CA LYS A 113 2.38 -1.18 6.65
C LYS A 113 1.71 0.18 6.73
N THR A 114 1.76 0.94 5.64
CA THR A 114 1.05 2.22 5.52
C THR A 114 -0.45 2.01 5.70
N MET A 115 -1.01 1.01 5.02
CA MET A 115 -2.43 0.70 5.15
C MET A 115 -2.78 0.19 6.56
N ALA A 116 -1.98 -0.72 7.12
CA ALA A 116 -2.18 -1.20 8.49
C ALA A 116 -2.20 -0.05 9.49
N LYS A 117 -1.28 0.93 9.37
CA LYS A 117 -1.24 2.11 10.23
C LYS A 117 -2.48 3.00 10.12
N VAL A 118 -2.97 3.23 8.90
CA VAL A 118 -4.21 3.98 8.68
C VAL A 118 -5.39 3.24 9.29
N LEU A 119 -5.48 1.93 9.13
CA LEU A 119 -6.58 1.17 9.71
C LEU A 119 -6.53 1.13 11.25
N ILE A 120 -5.33 1.21 11.85
CA ILE A 120 -5.17 1.33 13.30
C ILE A 120 -5.56 2.73 13.79
N SER A 121 -5.15 3.80 13.10
CA SER A 121 -5.52 5.16 13.52
C SER A 121 -7.01 5.42 13.43
N GLU A 122 -7.70 4.72 12.53
CA GLU A 122 -9.15 4.78 12.33
C GLU A 122 -9.94 3.74 13.14
N ASP A 123 -9.31 3.05 14.10
CA ASP A 123 -9.91 1.98 14.91
C ASP A 123 -10.62 0.89 14.09
N SER A 124 -10.20 0.74 12.83
CA SER A 124 -10.84 -0.13 11.84
C SER A 124 -10.22 -1.53 11.84
N LEU A 125 -8.99 -1.68 12.35
CA LEU A 125 -8.27 -2.95 12.39
C LEU A 125 -8.40 -3.66 13.74
N ASN A 126 -8.97 -4.86 13.75
CA ASN A 126 -9.07 -5.72 14.93
C ASN A 126 -8.87 -7.20 14.56
N ALA A 127 -8.80 -8.06 15.59
CA ALA A 127 -8.52 -9.49 15.41
C ALA A 127 -9.58 -10.20 14.55
N ALA A 128 -10.83 -9.74 14.58
CA ALA A 128 -11.92 -10.37 13.84
C ALA A 128 -11.92 -10.03 12.35
N ASN A 129 -11.30 -8.91 11.95
CA ASN A 129 -11.36 -8.43 10.57
C ASN A 129 -10.00 -8.26 9.87
N ALA A 130 -8.87 -8.44 10.57
CA ALA A 130 -7.53 -8.19 10.00
C ALA A 130 -7.25 -8.96 8.70
N ALA A 131 -7.52 -10.27 8.66
CA ALA A 131 -7.33 -11.08 7.46
C ALA A 131 -8.30 -10.64 6.33
N THR A 132 -9.57 -10.40 6.66
CA THR A 132 -10.59 -9.94 5.70
C THR A 132 -10.21 -8.59 5.08
N LEU A 133 -9.73 -7.64 5.89
CA LEU A 133 -9.25 -6.34 5.42
C LEU A 133 -7.99 -6.50 4.56
N GLY A 134 -7.06 -7.40 4.93
CA GLY A 134 -5.87 -7.69 4.12
C GLY A 134 -6.23 -8.23 2.74
N LYS A 135 -7.20 -9.15 2.68
CA LYS A 135 -7.75 -9.66 1.42
C LYS A 135 -8.50 -8.57 0.64
N GLY A 136 -9.32 -7.74 1.30
CA GLY A 136 -10.03 -6.64 0.66
C GLY A 136 -9.09 -5.61 0.02
N TYR A 137 -7.94 -5.35 0.65
CA TYR A 137 -6.93 -4.48 0.07
C TYR A 137 -6.27 -5.12 -1.16
N PHE A 138 -6.00 -6.43 -1.12
CA PHE A 138 -5.55 -7.18 -2.30
C PHE A 138 -6.58 -7.16 -3.44
N ASP A 139 -7.86 -7.36 -3.13
CA ASP A 139 -8.93 -7.32 -4.13
C ASP A 139 -8.99 -5.94 -4.81
N SER A 140 -8.74 -4.86 -4.04
CA SER A 140 -8.63 -3.49 -4.57
C SER A 140 -7.41 -3.29 -5.48
N VAL A 141 -6.30 -4.01 -5.25
CA VAL A 141 -5.13 -4.03 -6.16
C VAL A 141 -5.49 -4.68 -7.49
N LEU A 142 -6.24 -5.79 -7.47
CA LEU A 142 -6.70 -6.44 -8.70
C LEU A 142 -7.66 -5.54 -9.48
N GLU A 143 -8.61 -4.92 -8.80
CA GLU A 143 -9.53 -3.95 -9.41
C GLU A 143 -8.77 -2.79 -10.05
N ALA A 144 -7.87 -2.17 -9.30
CA ALA A 144 -7.04 -1.08 -9.79
C ALA A 144 -6.13 -1.52 -10.95
N SER A 145 -5.67 -2.77 -10.98
CA SER A 145 -4.87 -3.30 -12.09
C SER A 145 -5.71 -3.48 -13.35
N ASN A 146 -6.97 -3.89 -13.20
CA ASN A 146 -7.89 -4.09 -14.32
C ASN A 146 -8.32 -2.77 -14.96
N LEU A 147 -8.63 -1.75 -14.15
CA LEU A 147 -9.03 -0.40 -14.59
C LEU A 147 -8.02 0.29 -15.53
N ASN A 148 -6.83 -0.26 -15.56
CA ASN A 148 -5.63 0.47 -15.84
C ASN A 148 -4.78 -0.41 -16.83
N SER A 149 -5.16 -1.68 -17.04
CA SER A 149 -4.56 -2.73 -17.87
C SER A 149 -4.10 -2.35 -19.29
N ASN A 150 -4.68 -1.31 -19.89
CA ASN A 150 -4.32 -0.84 -21.24
C ASN A 150 -3.14 0.15 -21.26
N LYS A 151 -2.57 0.48 -20.10
CA LYS A 151 -1.44 1.40 -19.95
C LYS A 151 -0.20 0.61 -19.55
N SER A 152 0.96 1.09 -19.99
CA SER A 152 2.26 0.47 -19.70
C SER A 152 3.24 1.48 -19.10
N GLY A 153 4.31 0.96 -18.49
CA GLY A 153 5.37 1.75 -17.87
C GLY A 153 5.23 1.93 -16.36
N ALA A 154 6.25 2.50 -15.74
CA ALA A 154 6.33 2.58 -14.29
C ALA A 154 5.35 3.59 -13.66
N GLU A 155 5.06 4.71 -14.33
CA GLU A 155 4.08 5.70 -13.86
C GLU A 155 2.69 5.09 -13.69
N TYR A 156 2.36 4.15 -14.57
CA TYR A 156 1.13 3.38 -14.52
C TYR A 156 1.05 2.48 -13.29
N LYS A 157 2.14 1.75 -12.98
CA LYS A 157 2.22 0.89 -11.80
C LYS A 157 1.97 1.68 -10.51
N LEU A 158 2.59 2.87 -10.41
CA LEU A 158 2.36 3.79 -9.29
C LEU A 158 0.91 4.26 -9.20
N ARG A 159 0.31 4.55 -10.35
CA ARG A 159 -1.10 4.92 -10.40
C ARG A 159 -2.00 3.78 -9.94
N THR A 160 -1.70 2.54 -10.33
CA THR A 160 -2.42 1.34 -9.88
C THR A 160 -2.36 1.16 -8.37
N ILE A 161 -1.18 1.26 -7.75
CA ILE A 161 -1.06 1.11 -6.29
C ILE A 161 -1.84 2.23 -5.57
N PHE A 162 -1.74 3.46 -6.08
CA PHE A 162 -2.46 4.60 -5.51
C PHE A 162 -3.99 4.49 -5.67
N ASP A 163 -4.46 4.05 -6.85
CA ASP A 163 -5.87 3.80 -7.09
C ASP A 163 -6.39 2.66 -6.20
N ALA A 164 -5.60 1.60 -5.99
CA ALA A 164 -5.94 0.52 -5.07
C ALA A 164 -6.09 0.99 -3.62
N TYR A 165 -5.20 1.87 -3.17
CA TYR A 165 -5.27 2.51 -1.85
C TYR A 165 -6.59 3.28 -1.68
N ARG A 166 -6.95 4.08 -2.69
CA ARG A 166 -8.20 4.85 -2.70
C ARG A 166 -9.42 3.93 -2.71
N ILE A 167 -9.50 2.99 -3.65
CA ILE A 167 -10.63 2.06 -3.80
C ILE A 167 -10.89 1.33 -2.48
N PHE A 168 -9.83 0.82 -1.84
CA PHE A 168 -9.97 0.11 -0.58
C PHE A 168 -10.53 1.00 0.53
N LEU A 169 -9.94 2.19 0.76
CA LEU A 169 -10.42 3.09 1.79
C LEU A 169 -11.83 3.62 1.53
N GLU A 170 -12.19 3.85 0.26
CA GLU A 170 -13.56 4.19 -0.13
C GLU A 170 -14.53 3.05 0.22
N SER A 171 -14.14 1.79 -0.02
CA SER A 171 -14.97 0.60 0.24
C SER A 171 -15.31 0.40 1.72
N ILE A 172 -14.44 0.87 2.63
CA ILE A 172 -14.66 0.79 4.08
C ILE A 172 -15.08 2.13 4.70
N GLY A 173 -15.35 3.16 3.88
CA GLY A 173 -15.81 4.47 4.35
C GLY A 173 -14.74 5.33 5.04
N ASN A 174 -13.46 5.01 4.86
CA ASN A 174 -12.33 5.74 5.46
C ASN A 174 -11.62 6.69 4.49
N PHE A 175 -12.18 6.94 3.31
CA PHE A 175 -11.64 7.90 2.34
C PHE A 175 -12.38 9.24 2.36
N THR A 176 -12.21 9.99 3.45
CA THR A 176 -12.84 11.31 3.66
C THR A 176 -11.79 12.41 3.79
N PRO A 177 -12.13 13.69 3.53
CA PRO A 177 -11.16 14.79 3.55
C PRO A 177 -10.36 14.92 4.86
N ASP A 178 -10.97 14.57 5.98
CA ASP A 178 -10.37 14.57 7.32
C ASP A 178 -9.39 13.42 7.56
N LYS A 179 -9.56 12.28 6.88
CA LYS A 179 -8.76 11.05 7.04
C LYS A 179 -7.65 10.87 6.00
N ILE A 180 -7.81 11.47 4.82
CA ILE A 180 -6.78 11.40 3.75
C ILE A 180 -5.37 11.85 4.24
N PRO A 181 -5.22 12.88 5.10
CA PRO A 181 -3.92 13.23 5.66
C PRO A 181 -3.20 12.08 6.40
N ASP A 182 -3.93 11.19 7.07
CA ASP A 182 -3.33 10.09 7.83
C ASP A 182 -2.58 9.11 6.94
N GLY A 183 -3.07 8.91 5.71
CA GLY A 183 -2.32 8.18 4.67
C GLY A 183 -0.97 8.81 4.36
N CYS A 184 -0.90 10.14 4.28
CA CYS A 184 0.34 10.86 4.03
C CYS A 184 1.32 10.72 5.20
N PHE A 185 0.83 10.83 6.44
CA PHE A 185 1.64 10.68 7.65
C PHE A 185 2.14 9.24 7.83
N ALA A 186 1.26 8.26 7.63
CA ALA A 186 1.59 6.84 7.72
C ALA A 186 2.66 6.47 6.68
N PHE A 187 2.45 6.87 5.41
CA PHE A 187 3.41 6.58 4.34
C PHE A 187 4.79 7.16 4.63
N GLN A 188 4.85 8.44 5.01
CA GLN A 188 6.11 9.07 5.36
C GLN A 188 6.83 8.32 6.50
N THR A 189 6.08 7.92 7.52
CA THR A 189 6.61 7.21 8.69
C THR A 189 7.20 5.87 8.27
N GLU A 190 6.51 5.10 7.44
CA GLU A 190 7.02 3.80 6.97
C GLU A 190 8.25 3.93 6.08
N ILE A 191 8.28 4.93 5.19
CA ILE A 191 9.47 5.22 4.39
C ILE A 191 10.68 5.53 5.30
N LYS A 192 10.51 6.33 6.36
CA LYS A 192 11.57 6.65 7.32
C LYS A 192 12.01 5.44 8.14
N LEU A 193 11.08 4.58 8.55
CA LEU A 193 11.40 3.37 9.32
C LEU A 193 12.08 2.29 8.47
N ALA A 194 11.78 2.25 7.17
CA ALA A 194 12.34 1.28 6.26
C ALA A 194 13.74 1.70 5.73
N ALA A 195 14.05 2.99 5.74
CA ALA A 195 15.33 3.54 5.26
C ALA A 195 16.59 2.89 5.88
N PRO A 196 16.72 2.71 7.22
CA PRO A 196 17.90 2.10 7.81
C PRO A 196 18.11 0.63 7.41
N LYS A 197 17.01 -0.11 7.18
CA LYS A 197 17.05 -1.54 6.79
C LYS A 197 17.62 -1.72 5.39
N VAL A 198 17.33 -0.77 4.50
CA VAL A 198 17.87 -0.76 3.14
C VAL A 198 19.36 -0.41 3.15
N ILE A 199 19.77 0.62 3.91
CA ILE A 199 21.18 1.00 4.04
C ILE A 199 22.03 -0.14 4.62
N ALA A 200 21.53 -0.87 5.62
CA ALA A 200 22.21 -2.04 6.18
C ALA A 200 22.43 -3.16 5.15
N ASN A 201 21.43 -3.46 4.32
CA ASN A 201 21.54 -4.49 3.29
C ASN A 201 22.48 -4.10 2.13
N PHE A 202 22.53 -2.82 1.76
CA PHE A 202 23.50 -2.32 0.77
C PHE A 202 24.95 -2.36 1.31
N ASN A 203 25.17 -2.01 2.58
CA ASN A 203 26.51 -2.06 3.18
C ASN A 203 27.05 -3.50 3.34
N VAL A 204 26.19 -4.49 3.56
CA VAL A 204 26.63 -5.91 3.61
C VAL A 204 27.07 -6.41 2.22
N THR A 205 26.53 -5.87 1.14
CA THR A 205 26.85 -6.33 -0.23
C THR A 205 28.21 -5.79 -0.73
N ILE A 206 28.72 -4.70 -0.15
CA ILE A 206 30.01 -4.08 -0.57
C ILE A 206 31.22 -4.71 0.15
N VAL A 207 31.02 -5.46 1.25
CA VAL A 207 32.13 -5.97 2.10
C VAL A 207 32.59 -7.39 1.73
N LYS A 208 32.11 -7.99 0.63
CA LYS A 208 32.67 -9.25 0.11
C LYS A 208 33.28 -9.08 -1.27
N LYS A 209 34.42 -8.37 -1.33
CA LYS A 209 35.41 -8.65 -2.36
C LYS A 209 36.31 -9.76 -1.81
N PRO A 210 36.45 -10.91 -2.47
CA PRO A 210 37.47 -11.88 -2.06
C PRO A 210 38.84 -11.24 -2.28
N ASP A 211 39.68 -11.28 -1.24
CA ASP A 211 41.09 -10.93 -1.35
C ASP A 211 41.78 -11.85 -2.38
N PRO A 212 42.74 -11.33 -3.16
CA PRO A 212 43.41 -12.05 -4.24
C PRO A 212 44.21 -13.28 -3.77
#